data_AF-W4ATC1-F1
#
_entry.id   AF-W4ATC1-F1
#
_cell.length_a   1.000
_cell.length_b   1.000
_cell.length_c   1.000
_cell.angle_alpha   90.00
_cell.angle_beta   90.00
_cell.angle_gamma   90.00
#
_symmetry.space_group_name_H-M   'P 1'
#
loop_
_entity.id
_entity.type
_entity.pdbx_description
1 polymer ?
#
loop_
_entity_poly.entity_id
_entity_poly.type
_entity_poly.pdbx_seq_one_letter_code
_entity_poly.pdbx_strand_id
1 'polypeptide(L)'
;MNTAESKAHSVKERAGYALNNEFLRNAVKFTTERLRLGKKLASEEHGNWDEWRERGRQIRLHTIAHLDYYLNEFAEQARANGAHVHFAETAEEAVALSLQIAEHKSAKSVVKSKSMVSEELHLNKALDSIGVEAVETDLGEYIIQLADETPSHIIIPAIHKNRYQIAELLSEEAGETLPPDTAIMAGFVRMKLREKFLEADIGMTGCNFAIAETGSMVLFENEGNARMVTTVPKTQITLMGMERIIPSWADLEVMATLLPRSATGQKLTVYMSGISGPKRELDADGPDEMHIIIIDNGRSLQLGDPEFQELLNCIRCGACLNACPVYRHIGGHAYGGTYSGPIGAVLTPALNKNVAEWDDIANASSLCGACYEACPVKIPLHDMLVSLRRRKIEAGRGDKLEAMGMKGFSAIMGNAKRYRSVVSLGKWGQKFVVRNGEIRTRIGPLKGWNSYRVTPSLPKQSFRDRWPEMERDIRRTSGQMEPEIANRLKERLQQQKSRKGEDSHG
;
A
#
# COMPACT_ATOMS: atom_id res chain seq x y z
N MET A 1 14.17 -2.74 17.32
CA MET A 1 15.03 -3.07 16.15
C MET A 1 16.46 -3.30 16.62
N ASN A 2 17.13 -4.41 16.27
CA ASN A 2 18.56 -4.51 16.60
C ASN A 2 19.30 -3.44 15.79
N THR A 3 20.19 -2.67 16.41
CA THR A 3 20.88 -1.49 15.83
C THR A 3 21.65 -1.75 14.52
N ALA A 4 21.77 -3.01 14.10
CA ALA A 4 22.30 -3.44 12.81
C ALA A 4 21.30 -3.35 11.64
N GLU A 5 19.98 -3.53 11.86
CA GLU A 5 18.96 -3.51 10.79
C GLU A 5 18.60 -2.08 10.36
N SER A 6 18.70 -1.09 11.25
CA SER A 6 18.50 0.33 10.94
C SER A 6 19.65 0.97 10.16
N LYS A 7 20.81 0.29 10.07
CA LYS A 7 22.00 0.74 9.31
C LYS A 7 22.02 0.26 7.85
N ALA A 8 21.07 -0.59 7.44
CA ALA A 8 21.01 -1.07 6.07
C ALA A 8 20.44 0.02 5.13
N HIS A 9 21.30 0.56 4.27
CA HIS A 9 20.97 1.73 3.43
C HIS A 9 19.97 1.39 2.31
N SER A 10 20.02 0.18 1.74
CA SER A 10 19.15 -0.19 0.60
C SER A 10 18.01 -1.15 0.95
N VAL A 11 16.93 -1.09 0.18
CA VAL A 11 15.81 -2.06 0.26
C VAL A 11 16.29 -3.51 0.05
N LYS A 12 17.35 -3.70 -0.74
CA LYS A 12 17.91 -5.02 -1.05
C LYS A 12 18.61 -5.63 0.17
N GLU A 13 19.35 -4.83 0.92
CA GLU A 13 20.02 -5.27 2.17
C GLU A 13 18.98 -5.60 3.23
N ARG A 14 18.01 -4.71 3.46
CA ARG A 14 16.90 -4.95 4.41
C ARG A 14 16.09 -6.20 4.04
N ALA A 15 15.80 -6.40 2.75
CA ALA A 15 15.18 -7.62 2.26
C ALA A 15 16.05 -8.86 2.51
N GLY A 16 17.38 -8.75 2.42
CA GLY A 16 18.32 -9.81 2.76
C GLY A 16 18.19 -10.26 4.22
N TYR A 17 18.11 -9.33 5.17
CA TYR A 17 17.86 -9.66 6.59
C TYR A 17 16.51 -10.34 6.78
N ALA A 18 15.45 -9.74 6.23
CA ALA A 18 14.09 -10.28 6.35
C ALA A 18 13.96 -11.70 5.77
N LEU A 19 14.61 -11.97 4.62
CA LEU A 19 14.56 -13.28 3.97
C LEU A 19 15.22 -14.40 4.79
N ASN A 20 16.20 -14.04 5.62
CA ASN A 20 16.89 -14.95 6.54
C ASN A 20 16.20 -15.08 7.91
N ASN A 21 15.14 -14.30 8.17
CA ASN A 21 14.33 -14.40 9.38
C ASN A 21 13.10 -15.29 9.11
N GLU A 22 13.21 -16.58 9.41
CA GLU A 22 12.13 -17.55 9.19
C GLU A 22 10.87 -17.23 10.00
N PHE A 23 11.05 -16.77 11.24
CA PHE A 23 9.94 -16.41 12.12
C PHE A 23 9.12 -15.24 11.55
N LEU A 24 9.78 -14.14 11.18
CA LEU A 24 9.16 -12.99 10.52
C LEU A 24 8.36 -13.43 9.29
N ARG A 25 8.98 -14.22 8.41
CA ARG A 25 8.36 -14.71 7.18
C ARG A 25 7.09 -15.51 7.45
N ASN A 26 7.13 -16.41 8.42
CA ASN A 26 5.99 -17.24 8.78
C ASN A 26 4.87 -16.41 9.43
N ALA A 27 5.20 -15.48 10.33
CA ALA A 27 4.23 -14.60 10.99
C ALA A 27 3.51 -13.68 9.99
N VAL A 28 4.26 -13.01 9.11
CA VAL A 28 3.70 -12.12 8.08
C VAL A 28 2.86 -12.94 7.09
N LYS A 29 3.35 -14.08 6.60
CA LYS A 29 2.62 -14.94 5.66
C LYS A 29 1.31 -15.45 6.25
N PHE A 30 1.32 -15.92 7.50
CA PHE A 30 0.12 -16.44 8.17
C PHE A 30 -0.97 -15.37 8.28
N THR A 31 -0.61 -14.20 8.82
CA THR A 31 -1.56 -13.11 9.05
C THR A 31 -2.11 -12.54 7.74
N THR A 32 -1.24 -12.29 6.75
CA THR A 32 -1.66 -11.77 5.45
C THR A 32 -2.56 -12.75 4.69
N GLU A 33 -2.32 -14.06 4.75
CA GLU A 33 -3.20 -15.07 4.16
C GLU A 33 -4.59 -15.08 4.80
N ARG A 34 -4.65 -14.97 6.14
CA ARG A 34 -5.93 -14.86 6.85
C ARG A 34 -6.73 -13.64 6.41
N LEU A 35 -6.10 -12.47 6.32
CA LEU A 35 -6.76 -11.24 5.87
C LEU A 35 -7.20 -11.31 4.40
N ARG A 36 -6.34 -11.88 3.54
CA ARG A 36 -6.65 -12.08 2.11
C ARG A 36 -7.84 -13.01 1.91
N LEU A 37 -7.90 -14.11 2.67
CA LEU A 37 -9.03 -15.05 2.62
C LEU A 37 -10.30 -14.41 3.19
N GLY A 38 -10.20 -13.72 4.33
CA GLY A 38 -11.34 -13.00 4.92
C GLY A 38 -11.94 -11.98 3.95
N LYS A 39 -11.10 -11.19 3.27
CA LYS A 39 -11.55 -10.29 2.20
C LYS A 39 -12.27 -11.05 1.10
N LYS A 40 -11.69 -12.14 0.59
CA LYS A 40 -12.28 -12.94 -0.50
C LYS A 40 -13.70 -13.40 -0.13
N LEU A 41 -13.85 -14.02 1.03
CA LEU A 41 -15.14 -14.51 1.52
C LEU A 41 -16.15 -13.37 1.70
N ALA A 42 -15.74 -12.26 2.32
CA ALA A 42 -16.60 -11.10 2.53
C ALA A 42 -17.05 -10.44 1.22
N SER A 43 -16.17 -10.40 0.21
CA SER A 43 -16.51 -9.90 -1.12
C SER A 43 -17.45 -10.83 -1.89
N GLU A 44 -17.27 -12.15 -1.75
CA GLU A 44 -18.13 -13.16 -2.36
C GLU A 44 -19.53 -13.15 -1.71
N GLU A 45 -19.60 -13.08 -0.38
CA GLU A 45 -20.87 -13.00 0.38
C GLU A 45 -21.66 -11.73 0.02
N HIS A 46 -20.98 -10.58 -0.12
CA HIS A 46 -21.66 -9.32 -0.40
C HIS A 46 -22.26 -9.28 -1.82
N GLY A 47 -21.65 -9.98 -2.78
CA GLY A 47 -22.06 -9.93 -4.18
C GLY A 47 -21.70 -8.61 -4.87
N ASN A 48 -21.79 -8.58 -6.20
CA ASN A 48 -21.57 -7.40 -7.05
C ASN A 48 -20.30 -6.60 -6.70
N TRP A 49 -19.25 -7.29 -6.23
CA TRP A 49 -18.12 -6.63 -5.58
C TRP A 49 -17.39 -5.66 -6.52
N ASP A 50 -17.28 -5.99 -7.80
CA ASP A 50 -16.65 -5.11 -8.79
C ASP A 50 -17.44 -3.84 -9.10
N GLU A 51 -18.77 -3.87 -8.95
CA GLU A 51 -19.64 -2.70 -9.07
C GLU A 51 -19.47 -1.78 -7.86
N TRP A 52 -19.44 -2.33 -6.65
CA TRP A 52 -19.10 -1.58 -5.44
C TRP A 52 -17.72 -0.93 -5.52
N ARG A 53 -16.73 -1.68 -6.02
CA ARG A 53 -15.38 -1.15 -6.25
C ARG A 53 -15.38 -0.03 -7.28
N GLU A 54 -16.17 -0.15 -8.34
CA GLU A 54 -16.31 0.89 -9.34
C GLU A 54 -16.97 2.14 -8.75
N ARG A 55 -18.06 1.99 -8.00
CA ARG A 55 -18.71 3.11 -7.31
C ARG A 55 -17.74 3.81 -6.35
N GLY A 56 -16.99 3.04 -5.57
CA GLY A 56 -15.94 3.58 -4.70
C GLY A 56 -14.86 4.33 -5.48
N ARG A 57 -14.37 3.76 -6.59
CA ARG A 57 -13.42 4.45 -7.47
C ARG A 57 -13.97 5.77 -8.00
N GLN A 58 -15.21 5.79 -8.50
CA GLN A 58 -15.84 6.99 -9.06
C GLN A 58 -15.99 8.10 -8.01
N ILE A 59 -16.42 7.76 -6.78
CA ILE A 59 -16.48 8.73 -5.67
C ILE A 59 -15.11 9.34 -5.43
N ARG A 60 -14.06 8.50 -5.31
CA ARG A 60 -12.70 8.99 -5.03
C ARG A 60 -12.16 9.84 -6.18
N LEU A 61 -12.32 9.39 -7.44
CA LEU A 61 -11.90 10.15 -8.62
C LEU A 61 -12.56 11.53 -8.68
N HIS A 62 -13.88 11.59 -8.51
CA HIS A 62 -14.63 12.84 -8.44
C HIS A 62 -14.10 13.73 -7.33
N THR A 63 -13.96 13.18 -6.12
CA THR A 63 -13.51 13.95 -4.96
C THR A 63 -12.11 14.54 -5.17
N ILE A 64 -11.16 13.75 -5.68
CA ILE A 64 -9.80 14.22 -5.92
C ILE A 64 -9.73 15.23 -7.06
N ALA A 65 -10.58 15.12 -8.08
CA ALA A 65 -10.66 16.11 -9.16
C ALA A 65 -11.25 17.46 -8.71
N HIS A 66 -12.00 17.48 -7.61
CA HIS A 66 -12.66 18.66 -7.02
C HIS A 66 -12.19 18.90 -5.59
N LEU A 67 -10.93 18.58 -5.30
CA LEU A 67 -10.42 18.50 -3.93
C LEU A 67 -10.42 19.85 -3.22
N ASP A 68 -10.09 20.92 -3.92
CA ASP A 68 -10.14 22.30 -3.45
C ASP A 68 -11.54 22.71 -3.00
N TYR A 69 -12.56 22.42 -3.80
CA TYR A 69 -13.96 22.68 -3.48
C TYR A 69 -14.37 21.95 -2.20
N TYR A 70 -14.10 20.65 -2.11
CA TYR A 70 -14.51 19.86 -0.94
C TYR A 70 -13.73 20.20 0.33
N LEU A 71 -12.46 20.57 0.23
CA LEU A 71 -11.69 21.04 1.37
C LEU A 71 -12.22 22.38 1.88
N ASN A 72 -12.64 23.28 0.99
CA ASN A 72 -13.26 24.54 1.40
C ASN A 72 -14.60 24.29 2.09
N GLU A 73 -15.48 23.49 1.48
CA GLU A 73 -16.78 23.12 2.05
C GLU A 73 -16.60 22.47 3.44
N PHE A 74 -15.71 21.50 3.56
CA PHE A 74 -15.39 20.87 4.85
C PHE A 74 -14.91 21.87 5.89
N ALA A 75 -13.99 22.77 5.53
CA ALA A 75 -13.43 23.74 6.46
C ALA A 75 -14.47 24.74 6.94
N GLU A 76 -15.39 25.18 6.06
CA GLU A 76 -16.52 26.03 6.42
C GLU A 76 -17.47 25.32 7.39
N GLN A 77 -17.87 24.09 7.08
CA GLN A 77 -18.79 23.31 7.92
C GLN A 77 -18.17 22.96 9.28
N ALA A 78 -16.90 22.53 9.30
CA ALA A 78 -16.21 22.21 10.55
C ALA A 78 -16.06 23.44 11.46
N ARG A 79 -15.76 24.61 10.89
CA ARG A 79 -15.74 25.89 11.63
C ARG A 79 -17.13 26.28 12.12
N ALA A 80 -18.18 26.08 11.31
CA ALA A 80 -19.56 26.33 11.71
C ALA A 80 -19.98 25.45 12.91
N ASN A 81 -19.43 24.24 13.01
CA ASN A 81 -19.63 23.36 14.16
C ASN A 81 -18.71 23.66 15.36
N GLY A 82 -17.88 24.70 15.29
CA GLY A 82 -17.02 25.15 16.39
C GLY A 82 -15.62 24.51 16.43
N ALA A 83 -15.19 23.80 15.38
CA ALA A 83 -13.82 23.30 15.29
C ALA A 83 -12.85 24.36 14.73
N HIS A 84 -11.61 24.35 15.20
CA HIS A 84 -10.52 25.15 14.67
C HIS A 84 -9.83 24.41 13.52
N VAL A 85 -9.97 24.91 12.29
CA VAL A 85 -9.37 24.28 11.09
C VAL A 85 -8.09 25.01 10.67
N HIS A 86 -6.99 24.26 10.66
CA HIS A 86 -5.64 24.68 10.28
C HIS A 86 -5.22 23.97 9.00
N PHE A 87 -4.42 24.65 8.17
CA PHE A 87 -3.80 24.07 6.98
C PHE A 87 -2.29 24.09 7.13
N ALA A 88 -1.65 22.96 6.84
CA ALA A 88 -0.20 22.80 6.84
C ALA A 88 0.25 22.32 5.46
N GLU A 89 1.09 23.10 4.79
CA GLU A 89 1.69 22.74 3.50
C GLU A 89 2.74 21.62 3.71
N THR A 90 3.46 21.68 4.83
CA THR A 90 4.61 20.82 5.12
C THR A 90 4.44 20.00 6.39
N ALA A 91 5.26 18.96 6.55
CA ALA A 91 5.33 18.20 7.79
C ALA A 91 5.77 19.08 8.97
N GLU A 92 6.72 19.99 8.74
CA GLU A 92 7.26 20.90 9.74
C GLU A 92 6.18 21.85 10.28
N GLU A 93 5.34 22.40 9.41
CA GLU A 93 4.21 23.24 9.81
C GLU A 93 3.17 22.47 10.62
N ALA A 94 2.84 21.23 10.21
CA ALA A 94 1.88 20.40 10.93
C ALA A 94 2.37 20.06 12.35
N VAL A 95 3.67 19.76 12.48
CA VAL A 95 4.32 19.55 13.78
C VAL A 95 4.28 20.84 14.59
N ALA A 96 4.70 21.98 14.03
CA ALA A 96 4.72 23.26 14.72
C ALA A 96 3.33 23.64 15.28
N LEU A 97 2.27 23.49 14.48
CA LEU A 97 0.89 23.73 14.91
C LEU A 97 0.49 22.81 16.07
N SER A 98 0.84 21.53 15.98
CA SER A 98 0.53 20.55 17.04
C SER A 98 1.23 20.90 18.36
N LEU A 99 2.52 21.29 18.29
CA LEU A 99 3.30 21.71 19.47
C LEU A 99 2.76 23.01 20.06
N GLN A 100 2.42 24.00 19.24
CA GLN A 100 1.84 25.26 19.70
C GLN A 100 0.52 25.04 20.45
N ILE A 101 -0.35 24.14 19.97
CA ILE A 101 -1.58 23.77 20.67
C ILE A 101 -1.24 23.12 22.02
N ALA A 102 -0.28 22.18 22.04
CA ALA A 102 0.14 21.51 23.27
C ALA A 102 0.70 22.49 24.32
N GLU A 103 1.56 23.42 23.91
CA GLU A 103 2.13 24.46 24.77
C GLU A 103 1.06 25.43 25.28
N HIS A 104 0.15 25.88 24.40
CA HIS A 104 -0.96 26.76 24.80
C HIS A 104 -1.87 26.10 25.83
N LYS A 105 -2.06 24.78 25.75
CA LYS A 105 -2.79 23.99 26.74
C LYS A 105 -1.97 23.66 27.99
N SER A 106 -0.69 24.02 28.03
CA SER A 106 0.25 23.61 29.08
C SER A 106 0.18 22.10 29.32
N ALA A 107 -0.01 21.34 28.23
CA ALA A 107 -0.21 19.91 28.28
C ALA A 107 1.06 19.23 28.83
N LYS A 108 0.87 18.16 29.57
CA LYS A 108 1.94 17.26 30.02
C LYS A 108 1.85 15.91 29.34
N SER A 109 0.66 15.55 28.88
CA SER A 109 0.43 14.25 28.25
C SER A 109 -0.59 14.30 27.11
N VAL A 110 -0.37 13.43 26.14
CA VAL A 110 -1.19 13.23 24.95
C VAL A 110 -1.48 11.74 24.81
N VAL A 111 -2.75 11.40 24.62
CA VAL A 111 -3.15 10.06 24.18
C VAL A 111 -3.47 10.08 22.70
N LYS A 112 -2.96 9.08 21.98
CA LYS A 112 -3.04 9.02 20.52
C LYS A 112 -3.76 7.77 20.08
N SER A 113 -4.75 7.93 19.21
CA SER A 113 -5.24 6.80 18.43
C SER A 113 -4.32 6.59 17.23
N LYS A 114 -4.39 5.38 16.67
CA LYS A 114 -3.59 5.00 15.52
C LYS A 114 -3.75 5.98 14.35
N SER A 115 -2.63 6.58 13.93
CA SER A 115 -2.59 7.53 12.82
C SER A 115 -1.29 7.42 12.02
N MET A 116 -1.41 6.94 10.77
CA MET A 116 -0.28 6.91 9.83
C MET A 116 0.31 8.30 9.56
N VAL A 117 -0.52 9.35 9.63
CA VAL A 117 -0.08 10.74 9.44
C VAL A 117 0.74 11.19 10.64
N SER A 118 0.36 10.81 11.86
CA SER A 118 1.17 11.12 13.04
C SER A 118 2.55 10.45 12.99
N GLU A 119 2.61 9.21 12.51
CA GLU A 119 3.85 8.48 12.26
C GLU A 119 4.71 9.11 11.15
N GLU A 120 4.08 9.60 10.08
CA GLU A 120 4.73 10.37 8.99
C GLU A 120 5.41 11.65 9.53
N LEU A 121 4.80 12.29 10.54
CA LEU A 121 5.30 13.52 11.15
C LEU A 121 6.29 13.27 12.30
N HIS A 122 6.53 12.02 12.69
CA HIS A 122 7.32 11.67 13.89
C HIS A 122 6.86 12.39 15.17
N LEU A 123 5.54 12.57 15.31
CA LEU A 123 4.98 13.49 16.29
C LEU A 123 5.30 13.11 17.75
N ASN A 124 5.47 11.82 18.06
CA ASN A 124 5.83 11.38 19.41
C ASN A 124 7.18 11.97 19.85
N LYS A 125 8.17 11.98 18.95
CA LYS A 125 9.49 12.56 19.22
C LYS A 125 9.42 14.09 19.33
N ALA A 126 8.58 14.72 18.53
CA ALA A 126 8.39 16.17 18.58
C ALA A 126 7.74 16.61 19.90
N LEU A 127 6.71 15.90 20.37
CA LEU A 127 6.06 16.17 21.66
C LEU A 127 7.01 15.93 22.84
N ASP A 128 7.79 14.84 22.80
CA ASP A 128 8.81 14.55 23.82
C ASP A 128 9.84 15.67 23.93
N SER A 129 10.21 16.31 22.81
CA SER A 129 11.18 17.43 22.81
C SER A 129 10.74 18.67 23.59
N ILE A 130 9.44 18.83 23.84
CA ILE A 130 8.86 19.89 24.68
C ILE A 130 8.38 19.36 26.04
N GLY A 131 8.75 18.13 26.41
CA GLY A 131 8.40 17.50 27.67
C GLY A 131 6.96 16.99 27.78
N VAL A 132 6.30 16.76 26.64
CA VAL A 132 4.93 16.24 26.57
C VAL A 132 4.96 14.74 26.26
N GLU A 133 4.49 13.92 27.20
CA GLU A 133 4.44 12.47 27.03
C GLU A 133 3.36 12.08 25.99
N ALA A 134 3.76 11.42 24.91
CA ALA A 134 2.83 10.88 23.91
C ALA A 134 2.64 9.37 24.09
N VAL A 135 1.40 8.92 24.30
CA VAL A 135 1.07 7.51 24.51
C VAL A 135 0.17 7.00 23.38
N GLU A 136 0.63 5.97 22.66
CA GLU A 136 -0.19 5.24 21.71
C GLU A 136 -1.22 4.36 22.43
N THR A 137 -2.45 4.38 21.93
CA THR A 137 -3.57 3.72 22.61
C THR A 137 -4.16 2.54 21.83
N ASP A 138 -3.73 2.33 20.59
CA ASP A 138 -3.94 1.08 19.84
C ASP A 138 -2.99 0.03 20.39
N LEU A 139 -3.50 -1.16 20.72
CA LEU A 139 -2.67 -2.21 21.33
C LEU A 139 -1.44 -2.53 20.47
N GLY A 140 -1.62 -2.57 19.14
CA GLY A 140 -0.54 -2.83 18.22
C GLY A 140 0.49 -1.72 18.20
N GLU A 141 0.07 -0.46 18.15
CA GLU A 141 0.99 0.70 18.19
C GLU A 141 1.66 0.83 19.56
N TYR A 142 0.96 0.58 20.66
CA TYR A 142 1.52 0.61 22.02
C TYR A 142 2.64 -0.42 22.18
N ILE A 143 2.44 -1.66 21.70
CA ILE A 143 3.49 -2.70 21.68
C ILE A 143 4.72 -2.24 20.90
N ILE A 144 4.51 -1.54 19.78
CA ILE A 144 5.58 -1.05 18.92
C ILE A 144 6.31 0.15 19.52
N GLN A 145 5.58 1.03 20.22
CA GLN A 145 6.14 2.12 21.00
C GLN A 145 7.03 1.59 22.13
N LEU A 146 6.56 0.60 22.91
CA LEU A 146 7.38 -0.04 23.96
C LEU A 146 8.64 -0.71 23.38
N ALA A 147 8.56 -1.23 22.16
CA ALA A 147 9.67 -1.87 21.48
C ALA A 147 10.65 -0.91 20.80
N ASP A 148 10.38 0.41 20.81
CA ASP A 148 11.08 1.44 20.02
C ASP A 148 11.27 1.00 18.55
N GLU A 149 10.17 0.62 17.92
CA GLU A 149 10.12 0.14 16.54
C GLU A 149 9.15 0.99 15.70
N THR A 150 9.25 0.89 14.38
CA THR A 150 8.25 1.44 13.46
C THR A 150 7.16 0.40 13.15
N PRO A 151 5.94 0.79 12.80
CA PRO A 151 4.90 -0.16 12.41
C PRO A 151 5.29 -0.93 11.14
N SER A 152 5.05 -2.25 11.13
CA SER A 152 5.35 -3.09 9.96
C SER A 152 4.15 -3.18 9.01
N HIS A 153 2.90 -3.06 9.51
CA HIS A 153 1.69 -3.10 8.69
C HIS A 153 0.67 -2.02 9.08
N ILE A 154 0.04 -1.41 8.07
CA ILE A 154 -0.92 -0.31 8.24
C ILE A 154 -2.09 -0.66 9.17
N ILE A 155 -2.54 -1.91 9.23
CA ILE A 155 -3.64 -2.34 10.10
C ILE A 155 -3.16 -3.14 11.32
N ILE A 156 -1.99 -3.79 11.26
CA ILE A 156 -1.51 -4.73 12.29
C ILE A 156 -0.04 -4.41 12.60
N PRO A 157 0.24 -3.32 13.33
CA PRO A 157 1.59 -2.76 13.45
C PRO A 157 2.65 -3.78 13.86
N ALA A 158 2.31 -4.62 14.84
CA ALA A 158 3.16 -5.67 15.42
C ALA A 158 3.06 -7.04 14.74
N ILE A 159 2.70 -7.10 13.44
CA ILE A 159 2.57 -8.37 12.67
C ILE A 159 3.85 -9.26 12.72
N HIS A 160 5.01 -8.66 12.98
CA HIS A 160 6.30 -9.33 13.06
C HIS A 160 6.67 -9.84 14.45
N LYS A 161 5.84 -9.63 15.49
CA LYS A 161 6.07 -10.14 16.85
C LYS A 161 5.10 -11.27 17.20
N ASN A 162 5.58 -12.26 17.96
CA ASN A 162 4.70 -13.28 18.56
C ASN A 162 4.29 -12.90 19.99
N ARG A 163 3.32 -13.66 20.52
CA ARG A 163 2.81 -13.50 21.89
C ARG A 163 3.88 -13.62 22.99
N TYR A 164 4.96 -14.36 22.77
CA TYR A 164 6.02 -14.51 23.78
C TYR A 164 6.89 -13.27 23.85
N GLN A 165 7.27 -12.72 22.70
CA GLN A 165 8.00 -11.44 22.62
C GLN A 165 7.15 -10.28 23.14
N ILE A 166 5.84 -10.31 22.90
CA ILE A 166 4.91 -9.31 23.44
C ILE A 166 4.81 -9.45 24.97
N ALA A 167 4.75 -10.68 25.49
CA ALA A 167 4.70 -10.91 26.94
C ALA A 167 5.97 -10.42 27.64
N GLU A 168 7.14 -10.61 27.04
CA GLU A 168 8.42 -10.09 27.54
C GLU A 168 8.38 -8.56 27.67
N LEU A 169 8.03 -7.85 26.59
CA LEU A 169 7.90 -6.39 26.59
C LEU A 169 6.89 -5.88 27.63
N LEU A 170 5.73 -6.53 27.72
CA LEU A 170 4.70 -6.12 28.68
C LEU A 170 5.09 -6.48 30.12
N SER A 171 5.90 -7.52 30.33
CA SER A 171 6.40 -7.87 31.67
C SER A 171 7.41 -6.85 32.18
N GLU A 172 8.28 -6.35 31.28
CA GLU A 172 9.21 -5.27 31.59
C GLU A 172 8.46 -3.99 31.99
N GLU A 173 7.43 -3.61 31.22
CA GLU A 173 6.58 -2.45 31.53
C GLU A 173 5.73 -2.65 32.80
N ALA A 174 5.28 -3.87 33.08
CA ALA A 174 4.52 -4.19 34.28
C ALA A 174 5.38 -4.23 35.56
N GLY A 175 6.69 -4.47 35.43
CA GLY A 175 7.57 -4.79 36.55
C GLY A 175 7.33 -6.18 37.15
N GLU A 176 6.52 -7.03 36.49
CA GLU A 176 6.20 -8.40 36.89
C GLU A 176 6.04 -9.31 35.67
N THR A 177 6.26 -10.62 35.85
CA THR A 177 6.15 -11.58 34.75
C THR A 177 4.70 -11.82 34.35
N LEU A 178 4.33 -11.39 33.15
CA LEU A 178 3.05 -11.69 32.54
C LEU A 178 3.13 -12.98 31.70
N PRO A 179 2.16 -13.91 31.83
CA PRO A 179 2.11 -15.09 30.97
C PRO A 179 1.84 -14.69 29.51
N PRO A 180 2.34 -15.47 28.53
CA PRO A 180 2.10 -15.25 27.10
C PRO A 180 0.68 -15.67 26.67
N ASP A 181 -0.32 -15.20 27.41
CA ASP A 181 -1.75 -15.36 27.16
C ASP A 181 -2.33 -14.02 26.68
N THR A 182 -3.04 -14.06 25.55
CA THR A 182 -3.53 -12.84 24.90
C THR A 182 -4.59 -12.11 25.73
N ALA A 183 -5.41 -12.81 26.50
CA ALA A 183 -6.45 -12.19 27.30
C ALA A 183 -5.85 -11.48 28.53
N ILE A 184 -4.84 -12.09 29.15
CA ILE A 184 -4.10 -11.48 30.27
C ILE A 184 -3.32 -10.25 29.80
N MET A 185 -2.54 -10.36 28.73
CA MET A 185 -1.78 -9.24 28.17
C MET A 185 -2.68 -8.07 27.75
N ALA A 186 -3.78 -8.34 27.04
CA ALA A 186 -4.74 -7.31 26.67
C ALA A 186 -5.45 -6.72 27.89
N GLY A 187 -5.68 -7.52 28.94
CA GLY A 187 -6.22 -7.09 30.22
C GLY A 187 -5.30 -6.07 30.91
N PHE A 188 -4.01 -6.37 30.98
CA PHE A 188 -2.99 -5.47 31.54
C PHE A 188 -2.94 -4.14 30.77
N VAL A 189 -2.77 -4.19 29.45
CA VAL A 189 -2.70 -2.98 28.61
C VAL A 189 -3.97 -2.14 28.75
N ARG A 190 -5.15 -2.77 28.77
CA ARG A 190 -6.42 -2.06 28.98
C ARG A 190 -6.48 -1.34 30.33
N MET A 191 -5.96 -1.92 31.41
CA MET A 191 -5.92 -1.25 32.71
C MET A 191 -4.98 -0.04 32.65
N LYS A 192 -3.76 -0.22 32.14
CA LYS A 192 -2.75 0.82 32.02
C LYS A 192 -3.22 2.00 31.15
N LEU A 193 -3.77 1.72 29.97
CA LEU A 193 -4.26 2.76 29.06
C LEU A 193 -5.47 3.50 29.62
N ARG A 194 -6.29 2.86 30.46
CA ARG A 194 -7.44 3.52 31.09
C ARG A 194 -7.04 4.66 32.01
N GLU A 195 -5.96 4.49 32.76
CA GLU A 195 -5.39 5.57 33.58
C GLU A 195 -4.93 6.72 32.69
N LYS A 196 -4.16 6.40 31.63
CA LYS A 196 -3.68 7.40 30.66
C LYS A 196 -4.79 8.16 29.96
N PHE A 197 -5.90 7.53 29.57
CA PHE A 197 -7.04 8.24 28.98
C PHE A 197 -7.64 9.29 29.92
N LEU A 198 -7.73 9.00 31.22
CA LEU A 198 -8.34 9.87 32.21
C LEU A 198 -7.43 11.04 32.62
N GLU A 199 -6.11 10.85 32.53
CA GLU A 199 -5.10 11.85 32.88
C GLU A 199 -4.70 12.74 31.71
N ALA A 200 -4.97 12.32 30.47
CA ALA A 200 -4.50 13.01 29.28
C ALA A 200 -5.11 14.40 29.08
N ASP A 201 -4.24 15.37 28.74
CA ASP A 201 -4.66 16.75 28.46
C ASP A 201 -5.22 16.88 27.05
N ILE A 202 -4.64 16.13 26.09
CA ILE A 202 -4.98 16.18 24.68
C ILE A 202 -5.19 14.78 24.12
N GLY A 203 -6.25 14.62 23.33
CA GLY A 203 -6.47 13.44 22.50
C GLY A 203 -6.12 13.73 21.05
N MET A 204 -5.26 12.89 20.44
CA MET A 204 -4.92 13.02 19.01
C MET A 204 -5.41 11.84 18.20
N THR A 205 -6.00 12.11 17.04
CA THR A 205 -6.45 11.07 16.11
C THR A 205 -5.99 11.33 14.68
N GLY A 206 -6.02 10.27 13.87
CA GLY A 206 -6.04 10.41 12.41
C GLY A 206 -7.45 10.65 11.88
N CYS A 207 -7.62 10.50 10.57
CA CYS A 207 -8.94 10.53 9.92
C CYS A 207 -9.04 9.40 8.87
N ASN A 208 -10.07 8.56 8.97
CA ASN A 208 -10.36 7.59 7.91
C ASN A 208 -11.04 8.29 6.73
N PHE A 209 -12.11 9.04 7.02
CA PHE A 209 -12.84 9.87 6.06
C PHE A 209 -13.35 11.15 6.73
N ALA A 210 -13.08 12.29 6.15
CA ALA A 210 -13.78 13.54 6.39
C ALA A 210 -14.98 13.63 5.45
N ILE A 211 -16.09 14.17 5.94
CA ILE A 211 -17.33 14.37 5.18
C ILE A 211 -17.47 15.87 4.92
N ALA A 212 -17.38 16.27 3.66
CA ALA A 212 -17.38 17.68 3.28
C ALA A 212 -18.67 18.38 3.70
N GLU A 213 -19.83 17.80 3.36
CA GLU A 213 -21.14 18.44 3.54
C GLU A 213 -21.49 18.77 5.01
N THR A 214 -20.88 18.10 5.98
CA THR A 214 -21.14 18.31 7.42
C THR A 214 -19.93 18.70 8.25
N GLY A 215 -18.73 18.80 7.67
CA GLY A 215 -17.51 19.10 8.43
C GLY A 215 -17.16 18.01 9.45
N SER A 216 -17.59 16.77 9.21
CA SER A 216 -17.45 15.66 10.16
C SER A 216 -16.24 14.78 9.84
N MET A 217 -15.66 14.16 10.86
CA MET A 217 -14.60 13.17 10.72
C MET A 217 -15.10 11.82 11.18
N VAL A 218 -14.76 10.78 10.41
CA VAL A 218 -15.18 9.41 10.66
C VAL A 218 -13.97 8.55 10.98
N LEU A 219 -14.07 7.82 12.08
CA LEU A 219 -13.09 6.87 12.57
C LEU A 219 -13.65 5.45 12.52
N PHE A 220 -12.82 4.49 12.11
CA PHE A 220 -13.13 3.07 12.11
C PHE A 220 -12.16 2.35 13.03
N GLU A 221 -12.66 1.67 14.05
CA GLU A 221 -11.82 1.01 15.05
C GLU A 221 -12.47 -0.25 15.64
N ASN A 222 -11.65 -1.08 16.30
CA ASN A 222 -12.11 -2.35 16.89
C ASN A 222 -11.91 -2.43 18.41
N GLU A 223 -11.27 -1.43 19.03
CA GLU A 223 -10.79 -1.53 20.42
C GLU A 223 -11.57 -0.62 21.40
N GLY A 224 -12.33 0.33 20.88
CA GLY A 224 -13.02 1.40 21.61
C GLY A 224 -12.09 2.52 22.08
N ASN A 225 -10.81 2.46 21.71
CA ASN A 225 -9.77 3.38 22.16
C ASN A 225 -9.89 4.75 21.49
N ALA A 226 -10.16 4.79 20.19
CA ALA A 226 -10.27 6.04 19.45
C ALA A 226 -11.43 6.88 19.97
N ARG A 227 -12.56 6.25 20.33
CA ARG A 227 -13.66 6.94 21.01
C ARG A 227 -13.20 7.61 22.30
N MET A 228 -12.47 6.88 23.17
CA MET A 228 -11.94 7.44 24.42
C MET A 228 -10.98 8.61 24.17
N VAL A 229 -10.08 8.49 23.18
CA VAL A 229 -9.17 9.58 22.77
C VAL A 229 -9.95 10.81 22.32
N THR A 230 -11.11 10.64 21.68
CA THR A 230 -11.88 11.76 21.14
C THR A 230 -12.85 12.39 22.12
N THR A 231 -13.24 11.69 23.21
CA THR A 231 -14.29 12.17 24.11
C THR A 231 -13.83 12.47 25.53
N VAL A 232 -12.72 11.90 25.99
CA VAL A 232 -12.26 12.06 27.39
C VAL A 232 -11.33 13.27 27.56
N PRO A 233 -10.27 13.45 26.75
CA PRO A 233 -9.44 14.65 26.84
C PRO A 233 -10.22 15.91 26.49
N LYS A 234 -9.92 17.02 27.17
CA LYS A 234 -10.60 18.31 26.97
C LYS A 234 -10.24 18.99 25.66
N THR A 235 -9.07 18.69 25.11
CA THR A 235 -8.65 19.21 23.81
C THR A 235 -8.45 18.04 22.86
N GLN A 236 -8.96 18.17 21.64
CA GLN A 236 -8.83 17.16 20.61
C GLN A 236 -8.09 17.73 19.39
N ILE A 237 -7.14 16.97 18.84
CA ILE A 237 -6.46 17.32 17.59
C ILE A 237 -6.60 16.17 16.60
N THR A 238 -7.22 16.41 15.44
CA THR A 238 -7.17 15.46 14.32
C THR A 238 -6.16 15.88 13.26
N LEU A 239 -5.30 14.94 12.91
CA LEU A 239 -4.38 15.04 11.78
C LEU A 239 -5.01 14.40 10.55
N MET A 240 -5.28 15.20 9.53
CA MET A 240 -5.97 14.79 8.32
C MET A 240 -5.10 15.05 7.11
N GLY A 241 -4.71 14.01 6.36
CA GLY A 241 -4.17 14.20 5.02
C GLY A 241 -5.24 14.84 4.13
N MET A 242 -4.89 15.82 3.30
CA MET A 242 -5.84 16.58 2.48
C MET A 242 -6.70 15.67 1.58
N GLU A 243 -6.19 14.50 1.19
CA GLU A 243 -6.91 13.55 0.35
C GLU A 243 -7.99 12.75 1.11
N ARG A 244 -8.02 12.79 2.44
CA ARG A 244 -8.86 11.91 3.29
C ARG A 244 -10.31 12.38 3.40
N ILE A 245 -10.84 13.03 2.38
CA ILE A 245 -12.18 13.61 2.34
C ILE A 245 -13.08 12.88 1.32
N ILE A 246 -14.39 12.86 1.57
CA ILE A 246 -15.45 12.46 0.64
C ILE A 246 -16.61 13.48 0.72
N PRO A 247 -17.48 13.56 -0.30
CA PRO A 247 -18.47 14.63 -0.38
C PRO A 247 -19.54 14.52 0.71
N SER A 248 -20.13 13.32 0.87
CA SER A 248 -21.36 13.14 1.64
C SER A 248 -21.37 11.88 2.52
N TRP A 249 -22.32 11.80 3.45
CA TRP A 249 -22.62 10.59 4.23
C TRP A 249 -23.13 9.44 3.33
N ALA A 250 -23.81 9.74 2.23
CA ALA A 250 -24.21 8.73 1.26
C ALA A 250 -22.99 8.08 0.59
N ASP A 251 -21.94 8.85 0.31
CA ASP A 251 -20.68 8.31 -0.19
C ASP A 251 -19.92 7.52 0.88
N LEU A 252 -20.09 7.88 2.16
CA LEU A 252 -19.53 7.10 3.28
C LEU A 252 -20.11 5.70 3.31
N GLU A 253 -21.38 5.48 2.99
CA GLU A 253 -21.99 4.14 2.95
C GLU A 253 -21.20 3.19 2.05
N VAL A 254 -20.80 3.66 0.86
CA VAL A 254 -19.96 2.92 -0.09
C VAL A 254 -18.60 2.65 0.53
N MET A 255 -17.96 3.67 1.11
CA MET A 255 -16.63 3.53 1.70
C MET A 255 -16.61 2.62 2.94
N ALA A 256 -17.62 2.71 3.79
CA ALA A 256 -17.84 1.88 4.97
C ALA A 256 -18.14 0.43 4.58
N THR A 257 -18.74 0.20 3.42
CA THR A 257 -18.91 -1.14 2.84
C THR A 257 -17.57 -1.71 2.38
N LEU A 258 -16.76 -0.90 1.68
CA LEU A 258 -15.51 -1.32 1.06
C LEU A 258 -14.35 -1.49 2.04
N LEU A 259 -14.15 -0.57 2.97
CA LEU A 259 -12.94 -0.47 3.80
C LEU A 259 -12.76 -1.70 4.72
N PRO A 260 -13.72 -2.07 5.59
CA PRO A 260 -13.54 -3.16 6.55
C PRO A 260 -13.48 -4.53 5.85
N ARG A 261 -14.31 -4.75 4.82
CA ARG A 261 -14.28 -5.97 4.01
C ARG A 261 -12.93 -6.15 3.32
N SER A 262 -12.35 -5.06 2.83
CA SER A 262 -11.03 -5.11 2.17
C SER A 262 -9.88 -5.27 3.15
N ALA A 263 -9.98 -4.67 4.33
CA ALA A 263 -8.91 -4.66 5.33
C ALA A 263 -8.83 -5.98 6.11
N THR A 264 -9.95 -6.39 6.71
CA THR A 264 -10.01 -7.51 7.67
C THR A 264 -11.04 -8.56 7.31
N GLY A 265 -11.85 -8.36 6.27
CA GLY A 265 -12.96 -9.25 5.92
C GLY A 265 -14.20 -9.06 6.80
N GLN A 266 -14.24 -8.03 7.63
CA GLN A 266 -15.40 -7.73 8.46
C GLN A 266 -16.46 -6.96 7.66
N LYS A 267 -17.74 -7.16 8.00
CA LYS A 267 -18.86 -6.41 7.38
C LYS A 267 -18.82 -4.92 7.74
N LEU A 268 -18.43 -4.63 8.98
CA LEU A 268 -18.13 -3.31 9.52
C LEU A 268 -17.14 -3.53 10.69
N THR A 269 -16.37 -2.51 11.07
CA THR A 269 -15.59 -2.54 12.31
C THR A 269 -16.51 -2.55 13.53
N VAL A 270 -15.99 -2.90 14.71
CA VAL A 270 -16.80 -2.93 15.94
C VAL A 270 -17.38 -1.56 16.25
N TYR A 271 -16.60 -0.50 16.01
CA TYR A 271 -17.06 0.88 16.15
C TYR A 271 -16.81 1.68 14.87
N MET A 272 -17.75 2.56 14.58
CA MET A 272 -17.65 3.61 13.59
C MET A 272 -18.16 4.90 14.24
N SER A 273 -17.28 5.88 14.43
CA SER A 273 -17.60 7.12 15.14
C SER A 273 -17.53 8.29 14.17
N GLY A 274 -18.64 9.03 14.04
CA GLY A 274 -18.70 10.31 13.35
C GLY A 274 -18.60 11.45 14.36
N ILE A 275 -17.66 12.36 14.17
CA ILE A 275 -17.36 13.45 15.09
C ILE A 275 -17.49 14.76 14.32
N SER A 276 -18.42 15.62 14.72
CA SER A 276 -18.76 16.83 13.99
C SER A 276 -18.29 18.12 14.66
N GLY A 277 -17.57 18.06 15.78
CA GLY A 277 -17.12 19.24 16.51
C GLY A 277 -16.80 18.94 17.98
N PRO A 278 -16.45 19.97 18.76
CA PRO A 278 -16.36 19.87 20.22
C PRO A 278 -17.73 19.61 20.84
N LYS A 279 -17.76 19.32 22.15
CA LYS A 279 -19.00 19.12 22.89
C LYS A 279 -19.83 20.41 22.89
N ARG A 280 -21.15 20.26 22.75
CA ARG A 280 -22.13 21.34 22.89
C ARG A 280 -22.62 21.41 24.33
N GLU A 281 -23.34 22.48 24.66
CA GLU A 281 -23.87 22.71 26.02
C GLU A 281 -24.73 21.55 26.56
N LEU A 282 -25.48 20.86 25.68
CA LEU A 282 -26.33 19.74 26.04
C LEU A 282 -25.63 18.37 25.96
N ASP A 283 -24.40 18.31 25.44
CA ASP A 283 -23.66 17.05 25.33
C ASP A 283 -23.07 16.68 26.70
N ALA A 284 -23.20 15.41 27.07
CA ALA A 284 -22.74 14.91 28.37
C ALA A 284 -21.20 14.74 28.43
N ASP A 285 -20.58 14.45 27.29
CA ASP A 285 -19.15 14.20 27.13
C ASP A 285 -18.63 14.77 25.80
N GLY A 286 -17.31 14.82 25.67
CA GLY A 286 -16.61 15.38 24.50
C GLY A 286 -15.56 16.42 24.88
N PRO A 287 -14.73 16.82 23.90
CA PRO A 287 -13.69 17.82 24.12
C PRO A 287 -14.32 19.22 24.20
N ASP A 288 -13.73 20.08 25.01
CA ASP A 288 -14.08 21.51 25.08
C ASP A 288 -13.61 22.25 23.83
N GLU A 289 -12.49 21.82 23.24
CA GLU A 289 -11.91 22.41 22.03
C GLU A 289 -11.45 21.33 21.05
N MET A 290 -11.70 21.57 19.76
CA MET A 290 -11.36 20.65 18.68
C MET A 290 -10.53 21.35 17.61
N HIS A 291 -9.38 20.78 17.26
CA HIS A 291 -8.51 21.25 16.18
C HIS A 291 -8.43 20.21 15.08
N ILE A 292 -8.52 20.66 13.84
CA ILE A 292 -8.33 19.82 12.65
C ILE A 292 -7.18 20.41 11.86
N ILE A 293 -6.09 19.66 11.73
CA ILE A 293 -4.90 20.05 10.97
C ILE A 293 -4.93 19.27 9.66
N ILE A 294 -5.23 19.98 8.58
CA ILE A 294 -5.27 19.46 7.21
C ILE A 294 -3.87 19.58 6.61
N ILE A 295 -3.32 18.45 6.15
CA ILE A 295 -1.90 18.30 5.82
C ILE A 295 -1.76 17.93 4.35
N ASP A 296 -1.02 18.75 3.60
CA ASP A 296 -0.59 18.45 2.25
C ASP A 296 0.65 17.53 2.27
N ASN A 297 1.79 18.04 2.72
CA ASN A 297 3.07 17.31 2.76
C ASN A 297 3.39 16.58 1.44
N GLY A 298 3.23 17.27 0.30
CA GLY A 298 3.56 16.76 -1.03
C GLY A 298 2.45 15.96 -1.73
N ARG A 299 1.25 15.86 -1.15
CA ARG A 299 0.07 15.24 -1.76
C ARG A 299 -0.43 16.05 -2.96
N SER A 300 -0.41 17.38 -2.87
CA SER A 300 -0.81 18.28 -3.95
C SER A 300 0.05 18.15 -5.20
N LEU A 301 1.31 17.73 -5.07
CA LEU A 301 2.22 17.49 -6.20
C LEU A 301 1.74 16.40 -7.15
N GLN A 302 0.79 15.55 -6.71
CA GLN A 302 0.22 14.48 -7.53
C GLN A 302 -1.03 14.95 -8.30
N LEU A 303 -1.62 16.09 -7.93
CA LEU A 303 -2.77 16.64 -8.64
C LEU A 303 -2.36 17.07 -10.04
N GLY A 304 -3.15 16.68 -11.04
CA GLY A 304 -2.87 16.90 -12.46
C GLY A 304 -1.84 15.95 -13.07
N ASP A 305 -1.15 15.12 -12.29
CA ASP A 305 -0.25 14.10 -12.83
C ASP A 305 -1.07 12.90 -13.33
N PRO A 306 -1.13 12.63 -14.66
CA PRO A 306 -1.95 11.56 -15.22
C PRO A 306 -1.50 10.16 -14.79
N GLU A 307 -0.26 10.00 -14.30
CA GLU A 307 0.26 8.72 -13.82
C GLU A 307 0.08 8.54 -12.31
N PHE A 308 0.04 9.62 -11.53
CA PHE A 308 0.11 9.56 -10.07
C PHE A 308 -1.09 10.13 -9.32
N GLN A 309 -1.98 10.91 -9.95
CA GLN A 309 -3.14 11.51 -9.25
C GLN A 309 -4.02 10.46 -8.56
N GLU A 310 -4.24 9.31 -9.20
CA GLU A 310 -5.07 8.24 -8.62
C GLU A 310 -4.51 7.66 -7.31
N LEU A 311 -3.24 7.93 -6.98
CA LEU A 311 -2.65 7.55 -5.69
C LEU A 311 -3.43 8.16 -4.51
N LEU A 312 -3.94 9.38 -4.67
CA LEU A 312 -4.72 10.11 -3.67
C LEU A 312 -6.10 9.47 -3.40
N ASN A 313 -6.54 8.52 -4.24
CA ASN A 313 -7.77 7.78 -4.01
C ASN A 313 -7.65 6.78 -2.84
N CYS A 314 -6.45 6.54 -2.32
CA CYS A 314 -6.19 5.49 -1.32
C CYS A 314 -7.01 5.67 -0.03
N ILE A 315 -7.82 4.67 0.30
CA ILE A 315 -8.58 4.62 1.56
C ILE A 315 -7.82 3.95 2.73
N ARG A 316 -6.53 3.62 2.54
CA ARG A 316 -5.63 3.02 3.57
C ARG A 316 -6.10 1.68 4.15
N CYS A 317 -6.80 0.86 3.37
CA CYS A 317 -7.29 -0.46 3.84
C CYS A 317 -6.22 -1.55 3.99
N GLY A 318 -5.01 -1.38 3.45
CA GLY A 318 -3.94 -2.39 3.52
C GLY A 318 -4.11 -3.63 2.62
N ALA A 319 -5.21 -3.76 1.85
CA ALA A 319 -5.46 -4.92 0.99
C ALA A 319 -4.33 -5.21 -0.02
N CYS A 320 -3.66 -4.17 -0.50
CA CYS A 320 -2.52 -4.30 -1.41
C CYS A 320 -1.28 -4.93 -0.75
N LEU A 321 -1.05 -4.72 0.56
CA LEU A 321 0.03 -5.36 1.32
C LEU A 321 -0.25 -6.86 1.42
N ASN A 322 -1.49 -7.22 1.79
CA ASN A 322 -1.92 -8.61 1.98
C ASN A 322 -1.86 -9.44 0.69
N ALA A 323 -2.13 -8.82 -0.46
CA ALA A 323 -2.06 -9.48 -1.76
C ALA A 323 -0.64 -9.57 -2.34
N CYS A 324 0.30 -8.74 -1.87
CA CYS A 324 1.62 -8.62 -2.46
C CYS A 324 2.51 -9.82 -2.12
N PRO A 325 3.02 -10.58 -3.10
CA PRO A 325 3.91 -11.71 -2.81
C PRO A 325 5.24 -11.25 -2.20
N VAL A 326 5.75 -10.06 -2.59
CA VAL A 326 7.02 -9.53 -2.05
C VAL A 326 6.87 -9.16 -0.59
N TYR A 327 5.88 -8.35 -0.24
CA TYR A 327 5.60 -7.94 1.15
C TYR A 327 5.46 -9.15 2.09
N ARG A 328 4.78 -10.21 1.64
CA ARG A 328 4.59 -11.43 2.42
C ARG A 328 5.88 -12.20 2.75
N HIS A 329 6.97 -11.91 2.04
CA HIS A 329 8.28 -12.51 2.27
C HIS A 329 9.26 -11.59 3.00
N ILE A 330 9.14 -10.28 2.87
CA ILE A 330 10.12 -9.34 3.43
C ILE A 330 9.56 -8.47 4.57
N GLY A 331 8.24 -8.51 4.81
CA GLY A 331 7.58 -7.67 5.83
C GLY A 331 7.57 -6.18 5.47
N GLY A 332 7.12 -5.35 6.40
CA GLY A 332 7.04 -3.90 6.21
C GLY A 332 8.35 -3.16 6.34
N HIS A 333 9.16 -3.51 7.33
CA HIS A 333 10.41 -2.80 7.64
C HIS A 333 11.42 -2.82 6.49
N ALA A 334 11.37 -3.83 5.63
CA ALA A 334 12.25 -3.88 4.46
C ALA A 334 12.05 -2.68 3.51
N TYR A 335 10.84 -2.11 3.46
CA TYR A 335 10.54 -0.94 2.64
C TYR A 335 11.23 0.33 3.19
N GLY A 336 11.43 0.43 4.50
CA GLY A 336 12.28 1.44 5.13
C GLY A 336 11.61 2.78 5.45
N GLY A 337 10.30 2.91 5.26
CA GLY A 337 9.53 4.10 5.63
C GLY A 337 8.24 3.75 6.36
N THR A 338 7.53 4.77 6.84
CA THR A 338 6.25 4.65 7.56
C THR A 338 5.21 3.88 6.73
N TYR A 339 5.16 4.12 5.43
CA TYR A 339 4.30 3.39 4.50
C TYR A 339 5.07 2.22 3.88
N SER A 340 4.49 1.01 3.97
CA SER A 340 5.10 -0.22 3.47
C SER A 340 4.29 -0.87 2.32
N GLY A 341 4.87 -1.91 1.71
CA GLY A 341 4.22 -2.67 0.64
C GLY A 341 4.06 -1.87 -0.67
N PRO A 342 3.18 -2.33 -1.57
CA PRO A 342 2.99 -1.69 -2.88
C PRO A 342 2.57 -0.23 -2.79
N ILE A 343 1.70 0.12 -1.83
CA ILE A 343 1.28 1.52 -1.64
C ILE A 343 2.44 2.38 -1.12
N GLY A 344 3.22 1.89 -0.16
CA GLY A 344 4.40 2.61 0.33
C GLY A 344 5.46 2.81 -0.74
N ALA A 345 5.66 1.80 -1.59
CA ALA A 345 6.63 1.89 -2.68
C ALA A 345 6.30 2.96 -3.74
N VAL A 346 5.05 3.44 -3.79
CA VAL A 346 4.62 4.54 -4.66
C VAL A 346 4.43 5.84 -3.87
N LEU A 347 3.85 5.76 -2.67
CA LEU A 347 3.52 6.91 -1.85
C LEU A 347 4.73 7.57 -1.22
N THR A 348 5.67 6.79 -0.68
CA THR A 348 6.87 7.35 -0.04
C THR A 348 7.66 8.26 -0.98
N PRO A 349 7.99 7.89 -2.23
CA PRO A 349 8.64 8.81 -3.16
C PRO A 349 7.73 9.95 -3.64
N ALA A 350 6.40 9.81 -3.57
CA ALA A 350 5.46 10.86 -3.94
C ALA A 350 5.35 11.96 -2.87
N LEU A 351 5.38 11.58 -1.59
CA LEU A 351 5.38 12.53 -0.46
C LEU A 351 6.75 13.17 -0.25
N ASN A 352 7.83 12.41 -0.45
CA ASN A 352 9.19 12.92 -0.26
C ASN A 352 9.71 13.55 -1.54
N LYS A 353 10.02 14.86 -1.51
CA LYS A 353 10.66 15.58 -2.62
C LYS A 353 12.00 14.94 -3.07
N ASN A 354 12.63 14.11 -2.22
CA ASN A 354 13.89 13.43 -2.48
C ASN A 354 13.70 12.04 -3.12
N VAL A 355 13.18 12.00 -4.35
CA VAL A 355 12.94 10.75 -5.11
C VAL A 355 14.21 9.88 -5.23
N ALA A 356 15.40 10.50 -5.24
CA ALA A 356 16.68 9.80 -5.36
C ALA A 356 16.99 8.82 -4.22
N GLU A 357 16.53 9.12 -3.01
CA GLU A 357 16.71 8.25 -1.84
C GLU A 357 15.82 7.00 -1.90
N TRP A 358 14.68 7.11 -2.57
CA TRP A 358 13.65 6.08 -2.63
C TRP A 358 13.63 5.30 -3.95
N ASP A 359 14.56 5.58 -4.86
CA ASP A 359 14.60 5.04 -6.22
C ASP A 359 14.56 3.51 -6.32
N ASP A 360 15.09 2.81 -5.32
CA ASP A 360 15.16 1.35 -5.32
C ASP A 360 13.91 0.70 -4.74
N ILE A 361 13.08 1.42 -3.98
CA ILE A 361 11.88 0.85 -3.37
C ILE A 361 10.88 0.38 -4.44
N ALA A 362 10.87 1.04 -5.60
CA ALA A 362 10.05 0.66 -6.74
C ALA A 362 10.44 -0.73 -7.30
N ASN A 363 11.65 -1.22 -7.01
CA ASN A 363 12.14 -2.54 -7.38
C ASN A 363 11.68 -3.65 -6.43
N ALA A 364 11.11 -3.33 -5.26
CA ALA A 364 10.50 -4.28 -4.34
C ALA A 364 9.11 -4.75 -4.80
N SER A 365 8.98 -5.07 -6.10
CA SER A 365 7.73 -5.51 -6.72
C SER A 365 7.99 -6.44 -7.89
N SER A 366 7.19 -7.50 -7.97
CA SER A 366 7.14 -8.43 -9.12
C SER A 366 6.28 -7.91 -10.28
N LEU A 367 5.65 -6.73 -10.14
CA LEU A 367 4.75 -6.12 -11.13
C LEU A 367 3.58 -7.03 -11.56
N CYS A 368 3.12 -7.92 -10.68
CA CYS A 368 2.11 -8.92 -11.04
C CYS A 368 0.65 -8.43 -11.06
N GLY A 369 0.37 -7.15 -10.77
CA GLY A 369 -1.00 -6.60 -10.79
C GLY A 369 -1.91 -7.00 -9.60
N ALA A 370 -1.51 -7.94 -8.74
CA ALA A 370 -2.34 -8.41 -7.63
C ALA A 370 -2.81 -7.30 -6.66
N CYS A 371 -2.02 -6.23 -6.52
CA CYS A 371 -2.42 -5.07 -5.72
C CYS A 371 -3.62 -4.30 -6.30
N TYR A 372 -3.76 -4.25 -7.63
CA TYR A 372 -4.88 -3.62 -8.32
C TYR A 372 -6.14 -4.48 -8.20
N GLU A 373 -6.03 -5.78 -8.45
CA GLU A 373 -7.12 -6.74 -8.24
C GLU A 373 -7.63 -6.70 -6.80
N ALA A 374 -6.72 -6.54 -5.84
CA ALA A 374 -7.07 -6.45 -4.43
C ALA A 374 -7.66 -5.09 -4.02
N CYS A 375 -7.38 -4.01 -4.74
CA CYS A 375 -7.74 -2.65 -4.32
C CYS A 375 -9.26 -2.40 -4.39
N PRO A 376 -9.91 -1.94 -3.31
CA PRO A 376 -11.33 -1.61 -3.33
C PRO A 376 -11.67 -0.41 -4.21
N VAL A 377 -10.69 0.44 -4.51
CA VAL A 377 -10.87 1.66 -5.31
C VAL A 377 -9.97 1.66 -6.56
N LYS A 378 -9.54 0.46 -6.99
CA LYS A 378 -8.87 0.18 -8.27
C LYS A 378 -7.64 1.05 -8.60
N ILE A 379 -6.77 1.33 -7.61
CA ILE A 379 -5.53 2.09 -7.85
C ILE A 379 -4.49 1.20 -8.56
N PRO A 380 -3.96 1.61 -9.74
CA PRO A 380 -3.02 0.81 -10.53
C PRO A 380 -1.57 0.97 -10.05
N LEU A 381 -1.30 0.57 -8.81
CA LEU A 381 0.04 0.73 -8.20
C LEU A 381 1.16 0.05 -9.01
N HIS A 382 0.86 -1.05 -9.72
CA HIS A 382 1.85 -1.74 -10.54
C HIS A 382 2.28 -0.92 -11.75
N ASP A 383 1.37 -0.18 -12.39
CA ASP A 383 1.70 0.73 -13.49
C ASP A 383 2.46 1.95 -12.97
N MET A 384 2.03 2.51 -11.82
CA MET A 384 2.74 3.60 -11.15
C MET A 384 4.19 3.23 -10.82
N LEU A 385 4.44 1.99 -10.38
CA LEU A 385 5.80 1.49 -10.14
C LEU A 385 6.63 1.39 -11.43
N VAL A 386 6.01 1.03 -12.57
CA VAL A 386 6.67 1.07 -13.88
C VAL A 386 7.01 2.51 -14.26
N SER A 387 6.09 3.45 -14.06
CA SER A 387 6.31 4.88 -14.30
C SER A 387 7.43 5.44 -13.42
N LEU A 388 7.51 5.08 -12.13
CA LEU A 388 8.63 5.46 -11.26
C LEU A 388 9.97 4.92 -11.78
N ARG A 389 10.02 3.64 -12.17
CA ARG A 389 11.23 3.04 -12.78
C ARG A 389 11.61 3.77 -14.08
N ARG A 390 10.63 4.13 -14.92
CA ARG A 390 10.86 4.90 -16.16
C ARG A 390 11.43 6.29 -15.85
N ARG A 391 10.78 7.06 -14.96
CA ARG A 391 11.23 8.40 -14.53
C ARG A 391 12.64 8.37 -13.94
N LYS A 392 13.02 7.32 -13.20
CA LYS A 392 14.39 7.11 -12.71
C LYS A 392 15.42 7.01 -13.86
N ILE A 393 15.11 6.21 -14.88
CA ILE A 393 15.99 6.04 -16.05
C ILE A 393 16.07 7.33 -16.87
N GLU A 394 14.94 7.99 -17.12
CA GLU A 394 14.87 9.27 -17.87
C GLU A 394 15.63 10.40 -17.15
N ALA A 395 15.63 10.42 -15.82
CA ALA A 395 16.42 11.34 -15.01
C ALA A 395 17.92 10.99 -14.96
N GLY A 396 18.40 9.98 -15.70
CA GLY A 396 19.80 9.59 -15.76
C GLY A 396 20.33 8.88 -14.51
N ARG A 397 19.45 8.44 -13.61
CA ARG A 397 19.78 7.74 -12.34
C ARG A 397 19.76 6.21 -12.47
N GLY A 398 19.74 5.70 -13.71
CA GLY A 398 19.84 4.27 -14.01
C GLY A 398 21.27 3.73 -14.00
N ASP A 399 21.42 2.41 -13.88
CA ASP A 399 22.72 1.75 -14.07
C ASP A 399 23.12 1.81 -15.56
N LYS A 400 24.26 2.45 -15.84
CA LYS A 400 24.80 2.60 -17.21
C LYS A 400 25.17 1.25 -17.84
N LEU A 401 25.64 0.29 -17.05
CA LEU A 401 25.97 -1.05 -17.54
C LEU A 401 24.70 -1.82 -17.91
N GLU A 402 23.65 -1.69 -17.11
CA GLU A 402 22.33 -2.25 -17.41
C GLU A 402 21.77 -1.62 -18.70
N ALA A 403 21.83 -0.30 -18.83
CA ALA A 403 21.37 0.42 -20.02
C ALA A 403 22.12 -0.03 -21.29
N MET A 404 23.44 -0.22 -21.22
CA MET A 404 24.24 -0.77 -22.32
C MET A 404 23.85 -2.21 -22.64
N GLY A 405 23.65 -3.05 -21.61
CA GLY A 405 23.19 -4.43 -21.76
C GLY A 405 21.82 -4.52 -22.44
N MET A 406 20.86 -3.68 -22.05
CA MET A 406 19.53 -3.59 -22.65
C MET A 406 19.56 -3.08 -24.09
N LYS A 407 20.42 -2.11 -24.42
CA LYS A 407 20.66 -1.69 -25.82
C LYS A 407 21.21 -2.84 -26.66
N GLY A 408 22.17 -3.60 -26.14
CA GLY A 408 22.70 -4.80 -26.79
C GLY A 408 21.63 -5.87 -27.00
N PHE A 409 20.83 -6.15 -25.97
CA PHE A 409 19.69 -7.06 -26.04
C PHE A 409 18.68 -6.64 -27.12
N SER A 410 18.29 -5.36 -27.15
CA SER A 410 17.40 -4.80 -28.16
C SER A 410 17.96 -4.94 -29.58
N ALA A 411 19.25 -4.64 -29.78
CA ALA A 411 19.90 -4.76 -31.09
C ALA A 411 19.98 -6.22 -31.60
N ILE A 412 20.07 -7.20 -30.69
CA ILE A 412 20.05 -8.63 -31.01
C ILE A 412 18.62 -9.11 -31.28
N MET A 413 17.69 -8.81 -30.38
CA MET A 413 16.30 -9.29 -30.44
C MET A 413 15.48 -8.62 -31.56
N GLY A 414 15.80 -7.37 -31.91
CA GLY A 414 15.14 -6.63 -33.00
C GLY A 414 15.42 -7.16 -34.40
N ASN A 415 16.31 -8.16 -34.56
CA ASN A 415 16.61 -8.77 -35.85
C ASN A 415 16.70 -10.29 -35.77
N ALA A 416 15.81 -10.99 -36.49
CA ALA A 416 15.72 -12.45 -36.47
C ALA A 416 17.03 -13.15 -36.91
N LYS A 417 17.81 -12.58 -37.84
CA LYS A 417 19.10 -13.16 -38.28
C LYS A 417 20.15 -13.04 -37.17
N ARG A 418 20.26 -11.86 -36.53
CA ARG A 418 21.19 -11.63 -35.41
C ARG A 418 20.88 -12.56 -34.25
N TYR A 419 19.61 -12.62 -33.85
CA TYR A 419 19.15 -13.54 -32.82
C TYR A 419 19.54 -14.99 -33.14
N ARG A 420 19.29 -15.46 -34.38
CA ARG A 420 19.64 -16.82 -34.81
C ARG A 420 21.15 -17.08 -34.69
N SER A 421 21.98 -16.16 -35.16
CA SER A 421 23.44 -16.29 -35.06
C SER A 421 23.90 -16.36 -33.61
N VAL A 422 23.40 -15.47 -32.74
CA VAL A 422 23.74 -15.46 -31.30
C VAL A 422 23.31 -16.75 -30.61
N VAL A 423 22.11 -17.27 -30.90
CA VAL A 423 21.66 -18.55 -30.34
C VAL A 423 22.51 -19.72 -30.84
N SER A 424 22.88 -19.75 -32.13
CA SER A 424 23.75 -20.79 -32.69
C SER A 424 25.15 -20.78 -32.05
N LEU A 425 25.74 -19.59 -31.86
CA LEU A 425 26.98 -19.40 -31.10
C LEU A 425 26.82 -19.86 -29.65
N GLY A 426 25.70 -19.52 -29.01
CA GLY A 426 25.35 -19.96 -27.67
C GLY A 426 25.24 -21.48 -27.55
N LYS A 427 24.64 -22.17 -28.53
CA LYS A 427 24.55 -23.64 -28.58
C LYS A 427 25.92 -24.31 -28.66
N TRP A 428 26.89 -23.68 -29.32
CA TRP A 428 28.26 -24.17 -29.36
C TRP A 428 29.00 -23.86 -28.06
N GLY A 429 28.93 -22.61 -27.58
CA GLY A 429 29.60 -22.16 -26.36
C GLY A 429 29.11 -22.86 -25.09
N GLN A 430 27.84 -23.22 -25.02
CA GLN A 430 27.30 -23.92 -23.85
C GLN A 430 27.93 -25.30 -23.63
N LYS A 431 28.52 -25.94 -24.65
CA LYS A 431 29.15 -27.27 -24.52
C LYS A 431 30.29 -27.30 -23.49
N PHE A 432 30.90 -26.16 -23.22
CA PHE A 432 32.00 -26.03 -22.25
C PHE A 432 31.52 -25.83 -20.81
N VAL A 433 30.26 -25.46 -20.60
CA VAL A 433 29.71 -25.06 -19.29
C VAL A 433 28.49 -25.88 -18.85
N VAL A 434 27.80 -26.56 -19.77
CA VAL A 434 26.65 -27.41 -19.47
C VAL A 434 27.11 -28.72 -18.84
N ARG A 435 26.51 -29.07 -17.71
CA ARG A 435 26.59 -30.41 -17.11
C ARG A 435 25.18 -30.86 -16.75
N ASN A 436 24.80 -32.09 -17.12
CA ASN A 436 23.47 -32.66 -16.84
C ASN A 436 22.29 -31.77 -17.31
N GLY A 437 22.43 -31.11 -18.46
CA GLY A 437 21.37 -30.25 -19.01
C GLY A 437 21.23 -28.88 -18.32
N GLU A 438 22.13 -28.54 -17.42
CA GLU A 438 22.12 -27.33 -16.61
C GLU A 438 23.42 -26.52 -16.76
N ILE A 439 23.33 -25.20 -16.65
CA ILE A 439 24.45 -24.27 -16.59
C ILE A 439 24.49 -23.67 -15.19
N ARG A 440 25.43 -24.11 -14.34
CA ARG A 440 25.57 -23.68 -12.94
C ARG A 440 26.63 -22.61 -12.71
N THR A 441 27.34 -22.18 -13.76
CA THR A 441 28.42 -21.20 -13.66
C THR A 441 27.90 -19.84 -13.19
N ARG A 442 28.54 -19.24 -12.19
CA ARG A 442 28.17 -17.93 -11.63
C ARG A 442 29.05 -16.81 -12.19
N ILE A 443 29.23 -16.78 -13.52
CA ILE A 443 30.11 -15.84 -14.21
C ILE A 443 29.27 -14.76 -14.92
N GLY A 444 29.68 -13.50 -14.79
CA GLY A 444 29.04 -12.36 -15.46
C GLY A 444 27.54 -12.27 -15.17
N PRO A 445 26.67 -12.04 -16.18
CA PRO A 445 25.23 -11.83 -15.98
C PRO A 445 24.50 -13.05 -15.40
N LEU A 446 25.09 -14.26 -15.49
CA LEU A 446 24.50 -15.47 -14.91
C LEU A 446 24.66 -15.54 -13.38
N LYS A 447 25.57 -14.76 -12.77
CA LYS A 447 25.81 -14.80 -11.32
C LYS A 447 24.52 -14.57 -10.52
N GLY A 448 23.72 -13.56 -10.89
CA GLY A 448 22.47 -13.25 -10.21
C GLY A 448 21.43 -14.36 -10.31
N TRP A 449 21.20 -14.88 -11.53
CA TRP A 449 20.25 -15.97 -11.77
C TRP A 449 20.69 -17.28 -11.08
N ASN A 450 21.95 -17.69 -11.28
CA ASN A 450 22.51 -18.93 -10.75
C ASN A 450 22.83 -18.90 -9.24
N SER A 451 22.51 -17.79 -8.57
CA SER A 451 22.51 -17.72 -7.10
C SER A 451 21.26 -18.34 -6.50
N TYR A 452 20.12 -18.29 -7.19
CA TYR A 452 18.82 -18.74 -6.68
C TYR A 452 18.10 -19.75 -7.59
N ARG A 453 18.44 -19.77 -8.88
CA ARG A 453 17.87 -20.65 -9.90
C ARG A 453 19.00 -21.40 -10.60
N VAL A 454 18.64 -22.26 -11.54
CA VAL A 454 19.60 -22.92 -12.43
C VAL A 454 19.25 -22.54 -13.86
N THR A 455 20.24 -22.12 -14.64
CA THR A 455 20.04 -21.78 -16.05
C THR A 455 19.90 -23.08 -16.84
N PRO A 456 18.78 -23.30 -17.57
CA PRO A 456 18.63 -24.49 -18.39
C PRO A 456 19.57 -24.45 -19.60
N SER A 457 20.02 -25.61 -20.06
CA SER A 457 20.73 -25.72 -21.34
C SER A 457 19.85 -25.30 -22.52
N LEU A 458 20.47 -24.71 -23.54
CA LEU A 458 19.81 -24.42 -24.80
C LEU A 458 19.51 -25.74 -25.54
N PRO A 459 18.29 -25.93 -26.06
CA PRO A 459 17.91 -27.17 -26.72
C PRO A 459 18.68 -27.36 -28.03
N LYS A 460 18.97 -28.63 -28.40
CA LYS A 460 19.65 -28.98 -29.65
C LYS A 460 18.90 -28.41 -30.86
N GLN A 461 17.59 -28.57 -30.88
CA GLN A 461 16.67 -27.96 -31.86
C GLN A 461 15.81 -26.92 -31.17
N SER A 462 15.84 -25.67 -31.63
CA SER A 462 14.95 -24.62 -31.16
C SER A 462 13.55 -24.81 -31.77
N PHE A 463 12.54 -24.19 -31.17
CA PHE A 463 11.20 -24.15 -31.77
C PHE A 463 11.22 -23.64 -33.22
N ARG A 464 12.06 -22.63 -33.52
CA ARG A 464 12.22 -22.09 -34.88
C ARG A 464 12.85 -23.07 -35.86
N ASP A 465 13.72 -23.96 -35.38
CA ASP A 465 14.33 -25.02 -36.20
C ASP A 465 13.28 -26.08 -36.56
N ARG A 466 12.38 -26.39 -35.60
CA ARG A 466 11.30 -27.37 -35.74
C ARG A 466 10.07 -26.83 -36.47
N TRP A 467 9.88 -25.50 -36.48
CA TRP A 467 8.66 -24.88 -37.00
C TRP A 467 8.32 -25.26 -38.46
N PRO A 468 9.26 -25.30 -39.42
CA PRO A 468 8.95 -25.70 -40.79
C PRO A 468 8.40 -27.13 -40.92
N GLU A 469 8.92 -28.05 -40.10
CA GLU A 469 8.45 -29.44 -40.04
C GLU A 469 7.08 -29.51 -39.37
N MET A 470 6.92 -28.86 -38.21
CA MET A 470 5.65 -28.77 -37.50
C MET A 470 4.56 -28.12 -38.35
N GLU A 471 4.87 -27.08 -39.11
CA GLU A 471 3.93 -26.41 -40.00
C GLU A 471 3.50 -27.33 -41.16
N ARG A 472 4.42 -28.11 -41.73
CA ARG A 472 4.10 -29.12 -42.74
C ARG A 472 3.21 -30.22 -42.15
N ASP A 473 3.50 -30.67 -40.94
CA ASP A 473 2.71 -31.70 -40.26
C ASP A 473 1.32 -31.19 -39.89
N ILE A 474 1.20 -29.97 -39.36
CA ILE A 474 -0.08 -29.30 -39.10
C ILE A 474 -0.86 -29.17 -40.41
N ARG A 475 -0.24 -28.77 -41.52
CA ARG A 475 -0.92 -28.69 -42.83
C ARG A 475 -1.33 -30.06 -43.38
N ARG A 476 -0.66 -31.14 -42.98
CA ARG A 476 -0.99 -32.53 -43.36
C ARG A 476 -2.09 -33.15 -42.49
N THR A 477 -2.10 -32.84 -41.19
CA THR A 477 -3.08 -33.38 -40.22
C THR A 477 -4.31 -32.49 -40.02
N SER A 478 -4.23 -31.21 -40.38
CA SER A 478 -5.42 -30.38 -40.57
C SER A 478 -6.18 -30.97 -41.76
N GLY A 479 -7.20 -31.77 -41.50
CA GLY A 479 -8.07 -32.31 -42.54
C GLY A 479 -8.50 -31.19 -43.48
N GLN A 480 -8.53 -31.46 -44.79
CA GLN A 480 -9.13 -30.53 -45.73
C GLN A 480 -10.54 -30.22 -45.23
N MET A 481 -10.86 -28.93 -45.08
CA MET A 481 -12.19 -28.49 -44.69
C MET A 481 -13.21 -29.19 -45.56
N GLU A 482 -14.22 -29.80 -44.93
CA GLU A 482 -15.22 -30.61 -45.63
C GLU A 482 -15.75 -29.83 -46.85
N PRO A 483 -15.82 -30.43 -48.05
CA PRO A 483 -16.06 -29.70 -49.30
C PRO A 483 -17.32 -28.83 -49.25
N GLU A 484 -18.34 -29.28 -48.51
CA GLU A 484 -19.60 -28.59 -48.30
C GLU A 484 -19.44 -27.31 -47.47
N ILE A 485 -18.65 -27.37 -46.38
CA ILE A 485 -18.31 -26.21 -45.55
C ILE A 485 -17.45 -25.22 -46.33
N ALA A 486 -16.48 -25.72 -47.11
CA ALA A 486 -15.61 -24.90 -47.94
C ALA A 486 -16.39 -24.17 -49.04
N ASN A 487 -17.34 -24.86 -49.70
CA ASN A 487 -18.21 -24.25 -50.71
C ASN A 487 -19.15 -23.20 -50.10
N ARG A 488 -19.80 -23.50 -48.96
CA ARG A 488 -20.64 -22.54 -48.24
C ARG A 488 -19.88 -21.26 -47.86
N LEU A 489 -18.62 -21.39 -47.43
CA LEU A 489 -17.77 -20.23 -47.09
C LEU A 489 -17.34 -19.44 -48.34
N LYS A 490 -17.03 -20.13 -49.45
CA LYS A 490 -16.72 -19.47 -50.74
C LYS A 490 -17.92 -18.70 -51.29
N GLU A 491 -19.12 -19.28 -51.23
CA GLU A 491 -20.36 -18.60 -51.64
C GLU A 491 -20.61 -17.36 -50.78
N ARG A 492 -20.45 -17.44 -49.45
CA ARG A 492 -20.55 -16.26 -48.58
C ARG A 492 -19.53 -15.18 -48.89
N LEU A 493 -18.29 -15.55 -49.21
CA LEU A 493 -17.25 -14.60 -49.62
C LEU A 493 -17.55 -13.96 -50.97
N GLN A 494 -18.12 -14.71 -51.92
CA GLN A 494 -18.58 -14.17 -53.20
C GLN A 494 -19.77 -13.22 -53.00
N GLN A 495 -20.75 -13.57 -52.17
CA GLN A 495 -21.87 -12.70 -51.82
C GLN A 495 -21.43 -11.42 -51.09
N GLN A 496 -20.38 -11.49 -50.27
CA GLN A 496 -19.79 -10.30 -49.65
C GLN A 496 -19.05 -9.42 -50.66
N LYS A 497 -18.37 -10.02 -51.64
CA LYS A 497 -17.70 -9.28 -52.71
C LYS A 497 -18.69 -8.66 -53.70
N SER A 498 -19.80 -9.33 -54.00
CA SER A 498 -20.86 -8.77 -54.84
C SER A 498 -21.57 -7.62 -54.13
N ARG A 499 -21.89 -7.75 -52.83
CA ARG A 499 -22.42 -6.64 -52.01
C ARG A 499 -21.49 -5.43 -51.94
N LYS A 500 -20.18 -5.66 -51.76
CA LYS A 500 -19.19 -4.56 -51.80
C LYS A 500 -18.99 -3.93 -53.18
N GLY A 501 -19.37 -4.63 -54.26
CA GLY A 501 -19.37 -4.08 -55.61
C GLY A 501 -20.62 -3.22 -55.88
N GLU A 502 -21.78 -3.63 -55.38
CA GLU A 502 -23.04 -2.87 -55.49
C GLU A 502 -23.03 -1.59 -54.65
N ASP A 503 -22.40 -1.59 -53.47
CA ASP A 503 -22.26 -0.38 -52.62
C ASP A 503 -21.22 0.64 -53.12
N SER A 504 -20.60 0.41 -54.30
CA SER A 504 -19.63 1.34 -54.92
C SER A 504 -20.18 2.12 -56.12
N HIS A 505 -21.46 1.94 -56.43
CA HIS A 505 -22.22 2.77 -57.37
C HIS A 505 -23.54 3.23 -56.71
N GLY A 506 -23.41 4.18 -55.78
CA GLY A 506 -24.50 4.94 -55.17
C GLY A 506 -24.00 6.31 -54.77
#